data_AF-A0A6B2XPT4-F1
#
_entry.id   AF-A0A6B2XPT4-F1
#
_cell.length_a   1.000
_cell.length_b   1.000
_cell.length_c   1.000
_cell.angle_alpha   90.00
_cell.angle_beta   90.00
_cell.angle_gamma   90.00
#
_symmetry.space_group_name_H-M   'P 1'
#
loop_
_entity.id
_entity.type
_entity.pdbx_description
1 polymer ?
#
loop_
_entity_poly.entity_id
_entity_poly.type
_entity_poly.pdbx_seq_one_letter_code
_entity_poly.pdbx_strand_id
1 'polypeptide(L)'
;PLWLDVPFVPAPGHKLDDRFGPSTELRVSATPPELLLSGDGTGVELGRDLVINPEVREGVLHVTARAASCDVVPLGPDGEPDPDVFPACHLAQQDWGVPVRVVDRGEPGDVPSLTLPLRG
;
A
#
# COMPACT_ATOMS: atom_id res chain seq x y z
N PRO A 1 -1.02 -16.54 -8.10
CA PRO A 1 -1.19 -15.46 -7.10
C PRO A 1 -1.74 -14.22 -7.81
N LEU A 2 -2.48 -13.38 -7.10
CA LEU A 2 -2.88 -12.03 -7.51
C LEU A 2 -1.85 -11.06 -6.92
N TRP A 3 -1.21 -10.24 -7.75
CA TRP A 3 -0.32 -9.19 -7.27
C TRP A 3 -1.13 -7.98 -6.81
N LEU A 4 -1.04 -7.60 -5.54
CA LEU A 4 -1.57 -6.34 -5.02
C LEU A 4 -0.48 -5.29 -5.04
N ASP A 5 -0.76 -4.13 -5.62
CA ASP A 5 0.13 -2.96 -5.67
C ASP A 5 -0.59 -1.71 -5.18
N VAL A 6 0.00 -0.99 -4.23
CA VAL A 6 -0.53 0.27 -3.68
C VAL A 6 0.52 1.36 -3.89
N PRO A 7 0.70 1.85 -5.13
CA PRO A 7 1.72 2.85 -5.40
C PRO A 7 1.41 4.13 -4.64
N PHE A 8 2.44 4.68 -4.00
CA PHE A 8 2.38 5.95 -3.29
C PHE A 8 3.48 6.87 -3.80
N VAL A 9 3.10 8.11 -4.12
CA VAL A 9 4.01 9.19 -4.45
C VAL A 9 3.67 10.36 -3.53
N PRO A 10 4.61 10.82 -2.67
CA PRO A 10 4.42 12.00 -1.86
C PRO A 10 4.03 13.22 -2.71
N ALA A 11 3.26 14.14 -2.13
CA ALA A 11 2.98 15.42 -2.78
C ALA A 11 4.28 16.18 -3.11
N PRO A 12 4.29 17.05 -4.13
CA PRO A 12 5.47 17.85 -4.46
C PRO A 12 6.00 18.61 -3.25
N GLY A 13 7.30 18.49 -2.97
CA GLY A 13 7.94 19.10 -1.81
C GLY A 13 7.93 18.22 -0.54
N HIS A 14 7.34 17.02 -0.58
CA HIS A 14 7.40 16.06 0.51
C HIS A 14 8.32 14.88 0.17
N LYS A 15 8.84 14.20 1.19
CA LYS A 15 9.62 12.96 1.08
C LYS A 15 9.10 11.90 2.05
N LEU A 16 9.25 10.63 1.71
CA LEU A 16 9.15 9.56 2.71
C LEU A 16 10.28 9.74 3.73
N ASP A 17 9.97 9.50 5.00
CA ASP A 17 10.91 9.64 6.10
C ASP A 17 10.90 8.39 6.97
N ASP A 18 11.91 7.54 6.78
CA ASP A 18 12.05 6.29 7.52
C ASP A 18 12.99 6.40 8.75
N ARG A 19 13.38 7.63 9.15
CA ARG A 19 14.36 7.87 10.24
C ARG A 19 14.00 7.19 11.56
N PHE A 20 12.71 7.08 11.87
CA PHE A 20 12.22 6.50 13.12
C PHE A 20 11.41 5.22 12.91
N GLY A 21 11.59 4.56 11.78
CA GLY A 21 10.88 3.35 11.40
C GLY A 21 10.15 3.51 10.06
N PRO A 22 9.50 2.44 9.58
CA PRO A 22 8.83 2.44 8.29
C PRO A 22 7.76 3.53 8.19
N SER A 23 7.81 4.30 7.12
CA SER A 23 6.83 5.34 6.81
C SER A 23 5.51 4.80 6.26
N THR A 24 5.42 3.50 5.97
CA THR A 24 4.27 2.87 5.32
C THR A 24 3.68 1.71 6.12
N GLU A 25 2.37 1.50 5.96
CA GLU A 25 1.64 0.35 6.49
C GLU A 25 0.60 -0.10 5.47
N LEU A 26 0.56 -1.40 5.19
CA LEU A 26 -0.45 -2.06 4.36
C LEU A 26 -1.10 -3.18 5.17
N ARG A 27 -2.40 -3.08 5.37
CA ARG A 27 -3.24 -4.12 5.98
C ARG A 27 -4.19 -4.69 4.94
N VAL A 28 -4.20 -6.02 4.85
CA VAL A 28 -5.10 -6.77 3.96
C VAL A 28 -5.95 -7.73 4.78
N SER A 29 -7.23 -7.81 4.48
CA SER A 29 -8.12 -8.87 4.96
C SER A 29 -9.20 -9.16 3.91
N ALA A 30 -10.05 -10.14 4.19
CA ALA A 30 -11.16 -10.48 3.31
C ALA A 30 -12.44 -10.80 4.07
N THR A 31 -13.56 -10.70 3.37
CA THR A 31 -14.85 -11.22 3.80
C THR A 31 -15.47 -12.05 2.66
N PRO A 32 -15.66 -13.36 2.85
CA PRO A 32 -15.34 -14.12 4.05
C PRO A 32 -13.80 -14.33 4.20
N PRO A 33 -13.26 -14.57 5.41
CA PRO A 33 -11.81 -14.70 5.63
C PRO A 33 -11.15 -15.79 4.78
N GLU A 34 -11.85 -16.91 4.58
CA GLU A 34 -11.40 -18.05 3.77
C GLU A 34 -11.24 -17.74 2.28
N LEU A 35 -11.63 -16.55 1.81
CA LEU A 35 -11.30 -16.05 0.47
C LEU A 35 -9.78 -15.92 0.27
N LEU A 36 -9.03 -15.62 1.34
CA LEU A 36 -7.57 -15.53 1.31
C LEU A 36 -6.96 -16.79 1.93
N LEU A 37 -6.18 -17.52 1.14
CA LEU A 37 -5.32 -18.61 1.62
C LEU A 37 -4.00 -18.07 2.16
N SER A 38 -3.53 -16.93 1.64
CA SER A 38 -2.36 -16.20 2.16
C SER A 38 -2.35 -14.74 1.67
N GLY A 39 -1.57 -13.90 2.35
CA GLY A 39 -1.35 -12.50 2.00
C GLY A 39 -2.17 -11.52 2.86
N ASP A 40 -3.00 -12.03 3.75
CA ASP A 40 -3.68 -11.25 4.78
C ASP A 40 -2.71 -10.72 5.85
N GLY A 41 -3.20 -9.80 6.68
CA GLY A 41 -2.45 -9.21 7.78
C GLY A 41 -1.79 -7.86 7.45
N THR A 42 -1.01 -7.37 8.40
CA THR A 42 -0.36 -6.05 8.34
C THR A 42 1.13 -6.20 8.02
N GLY A 43 1.65 -5.32 7.17
CA GLY A 43 3.07 -5.22 6.84
C GLY A 43 3.41 -3.81 6.35
N VAL A 44 4.67 -3.58 6.00
CA VAL A 44 5.14 -2.24 5.60
C VAL A 44 5.29 -2.09 4.08
N GLU A 45 5.49 -3.20 3.38
CA GLU A 45 5.53 -3.25 1.93
C GLU A 45 4.16 -2.86 1.35
N LEU A 46 4.15 -1.87 0.45
CA LEU A 46 2.96 -1.40 -0.25
C LEU A 46 2.55 -2.30 -1.42
N GLY A 47 3.08 -3.51 -1.51
CA GLY A 47 2.66 -4.53 -2.46
C GLY A 47 2.95 -5.94 -1.96
N ARG A 48 2.14 -6.92 -2.37
CA ARG A 48 2.34 -8.34 -2.03
C ARG A 48 1.51 -9.27 -2.90
N ASP A 49 1.92 -10.54 -2.93
CA ASP A 49 1.10 -11.61 -3.48
C ASP A 49 -0.05 -11.98 -2.55
N LEU A 50 -1.25 -12.08 -3.13
CA LEU A 50 -2.44 -12.64 -2.52
C LEU A 50 -2.76 -14.00 -3.15
N VAL A 51 -2.99 -15.01 -2.31
CA VAL A 51 -3.46 -16.32 -2.80
C VAL A 51 -4.95 -16.43 -2.52
N ILE A 52 -5.73 -16.31 -3.59
CA ILE A 52 -7.20 -16.40 -3.53
C ILE A 52 -7.63 -17.86 -3.49
N ASN A 53 -8.57 -18.19 -2.61
CA ASN A 53 -9.18 -19.50 -2.53
C ASN A 53 -10.15 -19.72 -3.70
N PRO A 54 -9.92 -20.70 -4.58
CA PRO A 54 -10.80 -20.96 -5.72
C PRO A 54 -12.18 -21.53 -5.31
N GLU A 55 -12.33 -22.06 -4.10
CA GLU A 55 -13.59 -22.62 -3.60
C GLU A 55 -14.59 -21.53 -3.18
N VAL A 56 -14.10 -20.32 -2.87
CA VAL A 56 -14.93 -19.16 -2.49
C VAL A 56 -15.20 -18.32 -3.72
N ARG A 57 -16.41 -18.42 -4.27
CA ARG A 57 -16.76 -17.78 -5.56
C ARG A 57 -16.83 -16.26 -5.50
N GLU A 58 -17.21 -15.69 -4.37
CA GLU A 58 -17.44 -14.25 -4.22
C GLU A 58 -17.05 -13.76 -2.81
N GLY A 59 -16.63 -12.50 -2.72
CA GLY A 59 -16.34 -11.85 -1.45
C GLY A 59 -15.84 -10.43 -1.64
N VAL A 60 -15.27 -9.86 -0.58
CA VAL A 60 -14.70 -8.51 -0.56
C VAL A 60 -13.28 -8.59 -0.02
N LEU A 61 -12.31 -8.03 -0.75
CA LEU A 61 -10.99 -7.73 -0.22
C LEU A 61 -11.03 -6.37 0.47
N HIS A 62 -10.55 -6.33 1.71
CA HIS A 62 -10.37 -5.09 2.45
C HIS A 62 -8.89 -4.75 2.45
N VAL A 63 -8.55 -3.60 1.87
CA VAL A 63 -7.18 -3.11 1.80
C VAL A 63 -7.13 -1.74 2.47
N THR A 64 -6.25 -1.58 3.45
CA THR A 64 -5.96 -0.29 4.08
C THR A 64 -4.49 0.01 3.85
N ALA A 65 -4.20 1.18 3.28
CA ALA A 65 -2.83 1.66 3.14
C ALA A 65 -2.63 2.99 3.86
N ARG A 66 -1.46 3.16 4.45
CA ARG A 66 -0.98 4.38 5.08
C ARG A 66 0.42 4.69 4.61
N ALA A 67 0.70 5.96 4.40
CA ALA A 67 2.04 6.46 4.12
C ALA A 67 2.25 7.84 4.76
N ALA A 68 3.30 7.96 5.56
CA ALA A 68 3.76 9.22 6.13
C ALA A 68 4.81 9.85 5.21
N SER A 69 4.68 11.15 4.97
CA SER A 69 5.68 11.94 4.24
C SER A 69 5.91 13.27 4.96
N CYS A 70 7.14 13.78 4.97
CA CYS A 70 7.45 15.04 5.62
C CYS A 70 7.97 16.06 4.62
N ASP A 71 7.80 17.34 4.92
CA ASP A 71 8.33 18.43 4.09
C ASP A 71 9.84 18.25 3.87
N VAL A 72 10.29 18.50 2.64
CA VAL A 72 11.72 18.50 2.32
C VAL A 72 12.37 19.72 2.97
N VAL A 73 13.43 19.47 3.74
CA VAL A 73 14.26 20.53 4.32
C VAL A 73 15.36 20.91 3.31
N PRO A 74 15.50 22.20 2.93
CA PRO A 74 16.62 22.65 2.13
C PRO A 74 17.96 22.33 2.78
N LEU A 75 18.96 22.00 1.97
CA LEU A 75 20.33 21.83 2.47
C LEU A 75 21.05 23.18 2.48
N GLY A 76 21.76 23.45 3.57
CA GLY A 76 22.64 24.59 3.71
C GLY A 76 23.92 24.47 2.85
N PRO A 77 24.80 25.50 2.88
CA PRO A 77 26.06 25.50 2.12
C PRO A 77 27.04 24.37 2.48
N ASP A 78 26.89 23.79 3.66
CA ASP A 78 27.63 22.65 4.19
C ASP A 78 27.03 21.29 3.81
N GLY A 79 25.86 21.28 3.15
CA GLY A 79 25.14 20.08 2.77
C GLY A 79 24.28 19.49 3.88
N GLU A 80 24.19 20.14 5.04
CA GLU A 80 23.35 19.71 6.16
C GLU A 80 21.95 20.33 6.08
N PRO A 81 20.90 19.68 6.61
CA PRO A 81 19.57 20.27 6.68
C PRO A 81 19.58 21.57 7.48
N ASP A 82 18.88 22.59 6.98
CA ASP A 82 18.73 23.87 7.68
C ASP A 82 18.19 23.65 9.11
N PRO A 83 18.95 24.01 10.17
CA PRO A 83 18.55 23.76 11.55
C PRO A 83 17.38 24.62 12.03
N ASP A 84 17.05 25.70 11.31
CA ASP A 84 15.93 26.59 11.64
C ASP A 84 14.61 26.15 10.96
N VAL A 85 14.65 25.08 10.14
CA VAL A 85 13.48 24.53 9.45
C VAL A 85 12.97 23.28 10.15
N PHE A 86 11.70 23.32 10.56
CA PHE A 86 11.01 22.22 11.24
C PHE A 86 9.98 21.59 10.29
N PRO A 87 10.30 20.49 9.59
CA PRO A 87 9.41 19.92 8.58
C PRO A 87 8.15 19.34 9.23
N ALA A 88 6.97 19.67 8.69
CA ALA A 88 5.74 19.00 9.08
C ALA A 88 5.67 17.61 8.42
N CYS A 89 5.01 16.67 9.09
CA CYS A 89 4.73 15.36 8.52
C CYS A 89 3.23 15.21 8.27
N HIS A 90 2.91 14.59 7.13
CA HIS A 90 1.59 14.42 6.56
C HIS A 90 1.32 12.93 6.41
N LEU A 91 0.11 12.50 6.82
CA LEU A 91 -0.31 11.10 6.72
C LEU A 91 -1.35 10.96 5.60
N ALA A 92 -0.99 10.21 4.56
CA ALA A 92 -1.95 9.69 3.60
C ALA A 92 -2.52 8.37 4.15
N GLN A 93 -3.84 8.23 4.13
CA GLN A 93 -4.52 6.98 4.47
C GLN A 93 -5.71 6.76 3.53
N GLN A 94 -5.85 5.54 3.03
CA GLN A 94 -7.02 5.14 2.27
C GLN A 94 -7.40 3.69 2.54
N ASP A 95 -8.71 3.46 2.52
CA ASP A 95 -9.35 2.17 2.72
C ASP A 95 -10.15 1.82 1.45
N TRP A 96 -10.01 0.57 0.99
CA TRP A 96 -10.76 0.02 -0.14
C TRP A 96 -11.48 -1.25 0.28
N GLY A 97 -12.77 -1.34 -0.05
CA GLY A 97 -13.51 -2.60 -0.10
C GLY A 97 -13.71 -3.01 -1.55
N VAL A 98 -12.90 -3.94 -2.04
CA VAL A 98 -12.91 -4.38 -3.43
C VAL A 98 -13.76 -5.64 -3.57
N PRO A 99 -14.94 -5.60 -4.21
CA PRO A 99 -15.71 -6.80 -4.48
C PRO A 99 -14.95 -7.70 -5.46
N VAL A 100 -14.86 -8.98 -5.13
CA VAL A 100 -14.15 -9.99 -5.93
C VAL A 100 -15.12 -11.07 -6.36
N ARG A 101 -15.02 -11.48 -7.62
CA ARG A 101 -15.65 -12.69 -8.14
C ARG A 101 -14.58 -13.59 -8.73
N VAL A 102 -14.48 -14.82 -8.23
CA VAL A 102 -13.56 -15.84 -8.70
C VAL A 102 -14.21 -16.60 -9.86
N VAL A 103 -13.53 -16.56 -11.01
CA VAL A 103 -13.91 -17.28 -12.22
C VAL A 103 -12.97 -18.45 -12.45
N ASP A 104 -13.47 -19.48 -13.12
CA ASP A 104 -12.64 -20.60 -13.53
C ASP A 104 -11.48 -20.07 -14.41
N ARG A 105 -10.29 -20.62 -14.21
CA ARG A 105 -9.06 -20.14 -14.85
C ARG A 105 -9.25 -20.13 -16.37
N GLY A 106 -9.28 -18.93 -16.96
CA GLY A 106 -9.26 -18.76 -18.41
C GLY A 106 -7.95 -19.22 -19.03
N GLU A 107 -7.80 -19.07 -20.34
CA GLU A 107 -6.53 -19.35 -21.03
C GLU A 107 -5.34 -18.66 -20.34
N PRO A 108 -4.15 -19.28 -20.33
CA PRO A 108 -2.97 -18.68 -19.71
C PRO A 108 -2.67 -17.31 -20.34
N GLY A 109 -2.84 -16.27 -19.53
CA GLY A 109 -2.51 -14.87 -19.85
C GLY A 109 -1.67 -14.24 -18.73
N ASP A 110 -1.59 -12.91 -18.73
CA ASP A 110 -0.81 -12.12 -17.77
C ASP A 110 -1.10 -12.47 -16.31
N VAL A 111 -0.10 -12.25 -15.45
CA VAL A 111 -0.25 -12.37 -13.99
C VAL A 111 -1.36 -11.41 -13.55
N PRO A 112 -2.43 -11.90 -12.88
CA PRO A 112 -3.49 -11.00 -12.45
C PRO A 112 -2.93 -10.01 -11.43
N SER A 113 -3.25 -8.72 -11.60
CA SER A 113 -2.79 -7.64 -10.73
C SER A 113 -3.94 -6.71 -10.33
N LEU A 114 -3.88 -6.17 -9.12
CA LEU A 114 -4.79 -5.17 -8.57
C LEU A 114 -3.98 -3.97 -8.10
N THR A 115 -4.14 -2.82 -8.75
CA THR A 115 -3.47 -1.57 -8.38
C THR A 115 -4.45 -0.62 -7.71
N LEU A 116 -4.12 -0.18 -6.49
CA LEU A 116 -4.91 0.73 -5.66
C LEU A 116 -4.07 1.94 -5.26
N PRO A 117 -3.99 3.00 -6.10
CA PRO A 117 -3.10 4.12 -5.84
C PRO A 117 -3.47 4.87 -4.55
N LEU A 118 -2.53 4.99 -3.62
CA LEU A 118 -2.65 5.85 -2.45
C LEU A 118 -2.26 7.27 -2.86
N ARG A 119 -3.18 8.23 -2.71
CA ARG A 119 -2.89 9.63 -3.01
C ARG A 119 -2.45 10.38 -1.76
N GLY A 120 -1.33 11.09 -1.87
CA GLY A 120 -0.84 12.05 -0.89
C GLY A 120 -1.55 13.39 -0.97
#